data_AF-A0A967RCF4-F1
#
_entry.id   AF-A0A967RCF4-F1
#
_cell.length_a   1.000
_cell.length_b   1.000
_cell.length_c   1.000
_cell.angle_alpha   90.00
_cell.angle_beta   90.00
_cell.angle_gamma   90.00
#
_symmetry.space_group_name_H-M   'P 1'
#
loop_
_entity.id
_entity.type
_entity.pdbx_description
1 polymer ?
#
loop_
_entity_poly.entity_id
_entity_poly.type
_entity_poly.pdbx_seq_one_letter_code
_entity_poly.pdbx_strand_id
1 'polypeptide(L)'
;MKQNAPFLHKLIFNILFAFLLVPALPIPCRAEIVTTDEALVVANNWINLVIHRRGNWGGSDSAAVKEIKPMKRGERNLGYFCQVSPQGYIVLSLLKELSPVTDFSWESNLDPENDEGMADLIKDCIEHNLNAIEKQAGPIEKATTEQLQSIIQIPHRKSWQNLTVEPIEFEESLGSIEPLADYQQGQELLTSRWHQFYPYNMWCPTPPSGSSCTQANCTVGCVGLSACEIMRYWNWPPYGTVAPYNNPPYAWWNMPDKAYSSSPISVKVAVAELCSEVADAILSDYCISECATGSNFTRVKNAIEAYFRYGTA
;
A
#
# COMPACT_ATOMS: atom_id res chain seq x y z
N MET A 1 75.24 -48.31 -11.23
CA MET A 1 75.41 -46.94 -11.76
C MET A 1 74.05 -46.39 -12.16
N LYS A 2 73.66 -45.24 -11.59
CA LYS A 2 72.56 -44.31 -11.97
C LYS A 2 71.13 -44.89 -11.93
N GLN A 3 70.34 -44.52 -10.92
CA GLN A 3 69.38 -43.37 -10.92
C GLN A 3 68.27 -43.54 -11.96
N ASN A 4 67.02 -43.67 -11.50
CA ASN A 4 65.82 -43.00 -12.03
C ASN A 4 64.54 -43.52 -11.34
N ALA A 5 64.23 -43.01 -10.16
CA ALA A 5 62.89 -43.12 -9.60
C ALA A 5 62.39 -41.85 -8.84
N PRO A 6 62.57 -40.60 -9.31
CA PRO A 6 61.93 -39.45 -8.68
C PRO A 6 60.66 -38.95 -9.40
N PHE A 7 60.11 -39.69 -10.37
CA PHE A 7 59.01 -39.17 -11.21
C PHE A 7 57.61 -39.62 -10.77
N LEU A 8 57.46 -40.86 -10.26
CA LEU A 8 56.13 -41.41 -9.96
C LEU A 8 55.50 -40.83 -8.67
N HIS A 9 56.32 -40.49 -7.66
CA HIS A 9 55.84 -39.89 -6.41
C HIS A 9 55.43 -38.42 -6.55
N LYS A 10 56.11 -37.63 -7.40
CA LYS A 10 55.74 -36.23 -7.67
C LYS A 10 54.46 -36.11 -8.51
N LEU A 11 54.18 -37.09 -9.39
CA LEU A 11 52.97 -37.10 -10.21
C LEU A 11 51.72 -37.42 -9.37
N ILE A 12 51.81 -38.37 -8.44
CA ILE A 12 50.68 -38.75 -7.55
C ILE A 12 50.37 -37.63 -6.55
N PHE A 13 51.37 -36.92 -6.02
CA PHE A 13 51.16 -35.80 -5.09
C PHE A 13 50.52 -34.57 -5.76
N ASN A 14 50.89 -34.28 -7.01
CA ASN A 14 50.27 -33.18 -7.77
C ASN A 14 48.86 -33.52 -8.29
N ILE A 15 48.56 -34.80 -8.58
CA ILE A 15 47.21 -35.24 -8.96
C ILE A 15 46.27 -35.22 -7.75
N LEU A 16 46.75 -35.53 -6.53
CA LEU A 16 45.97 -35.42 -5.29
C LEU A 16 45.68 -33.98 -4.86
N PHE A 17 46.56 -33.02 -5.17
CA PHE A 17 46.30 -31.60 -4.89
C PHE A 17 45.48 -30.89 -5.98
N ALA A 18 45.49 -31.39 -7.22
CA ALA A 18 44.69 -30.85 -8.33
C ALA A 18 43.20 -31.22 -8.25
N PHE A 19 42.81 -32.20 -7.43
CA PHE A 19 41.41 -32.58 -7.21
C PHE A 19 40.72 -31.84 -6.05
N LEU A 20 41.43 -31.00 -5.30
CA LEU A 20 40.91 -30.28 -4.12
C LEU A 20 40.58 -28.79 -4.36
N LEU A 21 40.71 -28.33 -5.61
CA LEU A 21 40.29 -26.99 -6.05
C LEU A 21 39.21 -27.13 -7.13
N VAL A 22 38.12 -27.81 -6.79
CA VAL A 22 36.85 -27.54 -7.48
C VAL A 22 36.36 -26.22 -6.91
N PRO A 23 36.34 -25.10 -7.67
CA PRO A 23 35.65 -23.90 -7.20
C PRO A 23 34.20 -24.32 -6.95
N ALA A 24 33.77 -24.26 -5.69
CA ALA A 24 32.37 -24.47 -5.34
C ALA A 24 31.58 -23.39 -6.07
N LEU A 25 30.97 -23.76 -7.20
CA LEU A 25 30.03 -22.88 -7.89
C LEU A 25 28.92 -22.59 -6.87
N PRO A 26 28.63 -21.31 -6.56
CA PRO A 26 27.58 -20.98 -5.63
C PRO A 26 26.28 -21.60 -6.15
N ILE A 27 25.73 -22.55 -5.40
CA ILE A 27 24.43 -23.13 -5.72
C ILE A 27 23.43 -21.99 -5.50
N PRO A 28 22.70 -21.55 -6.54
CA PRO A 28 21.79 -20.43 -6.39
C PRO A 28 20.74 -20.78 -5.33
N CYS A 29 20.57 -19.89 -4.36
CA CYS A 29 19.62 -20.10 -3.28
C CYS A 29 18.21 -19.88 -3.81
N ARG A 30 17.28 -20.82 -3.61
CA ARG A 30 15.89 -20.62 -4.05
C ARG A 30 15.26 -19.45 -3.32
N ALA A 31 14.36 -18.75 -4.01
CA ALA A 31 13.45 -17.83 -3.36
C ALA A 31 12.58 -18.62 -2.37
N GLU A 32 12.28 -18.02 -1.22
CA GLU A 32 11.68 -18.74 -0.11
C GLU A 32 10.19 -18.42 0.01
N ILE A 33 9.36 -19.44 -0.20
CA ILE A 33 7.91 -19.36 -0.02
C ILE A 33 7.62 -19.33 1.49
N VAL A 34 6.82 -18.35 1.89
CA VAL A 34 6.36 -18.19 3.28
C VAL A 34 5.42 -19.33 3.62
N THR A 35 5.57 -19.92 4.80
CA THR A 35 4.62 -20.92 5.32
C THR A 35 3.46 -20.25 6.07
N THR A 36 2.35 -20.97 6.24
CA THR A 36 1.20 -20.46 7.01
C THR A 36 1.58 -20.13 8.47
N ASP A 37 2.43 -20.94 9.09
CA ASP A 37 2.88 -20.73 10.48
C ASP A 37 3.75 -19.48 10.59
N GLU A 38 4.67 -19.27 9.66
CA GLU A 38 5.49 -18.05 9.60
C GLU A 38 4.63 -16.81 9.35
N ALA A 39 3.63 -16.92 8.47
CA ALA A 39 2.70 -15.84 8.22
C ALA A 39 1.88 -15.48 9.48
N LEU A 40 1.47 -16.47 10.26
CA LEU A 40 0.78 -16.26 11.54
C LEU A 40 1.68 -15.58 12.57
N VAL A 41 2.93 -15.99 12.70
CA VAL A 41 3.90 -15.34 13.61
C VAL A 41 4.12 -13.89 13.22
N VAL A 42 4.39 -13.63 11.93
CA VAL A 42 4.61 -12.27 11.43
C VAL A 42 3.38 -11.39 11.61
N ALA A 43 2.18 -11.93 11.36
CA ALA A 43 0.94 -11.17 11.56
C ALA A 43 0.74 -10.77 13.03
N ASN A 44 0.97 -11.66 14.00
CA ASN A 44 0.87 -11.31 15.42
C ASN A 44 1.95 -10.32 15.86
N ASN A 45 3.20 -10.52 15.43
CA ASN A 45 4.28 -9.56 15.71
C ASN A 45 4.02 -8.19 15.08
N TRP A 46 3.41 -8.14 13.90
CA TRP A 46 2.97 -6.89 13.30
C TRP A 46 1.89 -6.18 14.13
N ILE A 47 0.91 -6.91 14.64
CA ILE A 47 -0.12 -6.35 15.54
C ILE A 47 0.55 -5.78 16.80
N ASN A 48 1.45 -6.51 17.43
CA ASN A 48 2.18 -6.07 18.61
C ASN A 48 3.02 -4.81 18.33
N LEU A 49 3.68 -4.75 17.17
CA LEU A 49 4.43 -3.56 16.75
C LEU A 49 3.52 -2.34 16.59
N VAL A 50 2.35 -2.52 15.98
CA VAL A 50 1.37 -1.45 15.78
C VAL A 50 0.80 -0.98 17.13
N ILE A 51 0.42 -1.89 18.02
CA ILE A 51 -0.05 -1.56 19.38
C ILE A 51 1.04 -0.81 20.15
N HIS A 52 2.29 -1.27 20.09
CA HIS A 52 3.39 -0.59 20.77
C HIS A 52 3.61 0.84 20.25
N ARG A 53 3.56 1.05 18.92
CA ARG A 53 3.80 2.36 18.31
C ARG A 53 2.62 3.33 18.41
N ARG A 54 1.38 2.83 18.32
CA ARG A 54 0.16 3.66 18.27
C ARG A 54 -0.64 3.63 19.57
N GLY A 55 -0.31 2.74 20.50
CA GLY A 55 -1.03 2.49 21.74
C GLY A 55 -2.19 1.50 21.62
N ASN A 56 -2.72 1.24 20.42
CA ASN A 56 -3.78 0.26 20.18
C ASN A 56 -3.86 -0.13 18.68
N TRP A 57 -4.60 -1.20 18.42
CA TRP A 57 -5.06 -1.64 17.10
C TRP A 57 -6.56 -1.37 16.99
N GLY A 58 -6.97 -0.29 16.32
CA GLY A 58 -8.39 0.00 16.09
C GLY A 58 -9.21 0.18 17.37
N GLY A 59 -8.58 0.68 18.45
CA GLY A 59 -9.17 0.81 19.77
C GLY A 59 -8.98 -0.40 20.70
N SER A 60 -8.33 -1.47 20.22
CA SER A 60 -8.03 -2.67 21.02
C SER A 60 -6.55 -2.74 21.40
N ASP A 61 -6.25 -2.95 22.68
CA ASP A 61 -4.90 -3.21 23.20
C ASP A 61 -4.52 -4.69 23.18
N SER A 62 -5.48 -5.57 22.88
CA SER A 62 -5.32 -7.03 22.84
C SER A 62 -5.75 -7.63 21.50
N ALA A 63 -5.59 -6.89 20.40
CA ALA A 63 -5.94 -7.42 19.08
C ALA A 63 -5.06 -8.62 18.73
N ALA A 64 -5.63 -9.59 18.01
CA ALA A 64 -4.93 -10.80 17.62
C ALA A 64 -5.50 -11.36 16.31
N VAL A 65 -4.69 -12.18 15.63
CA VAL A 65 -5.15 -12.92 14.45
C VAL A 65 -6.24 -13.90 14.88
N LYS A 66 -7.41 -13.78 14.25
CA LYS A 66 -8.57 -14.65 14.45
C LYS A 66 -8.54 -15.85 13.50
N GLU A 67 -8.18 -15.59 12.25
CA GLU A 67 -8.20 -16.57 11.17
C GLU A 67 -7.11 -16.23 10.16
N ILE A 68 -6.49 -17.25 9.57
CA ILE A 68 -5.55 -17.13 8.45
C ILE A 68 -6.00 -18.03 7.30
N LYS A 69 -5.96 -17.50 6.08
CA LYS A 69 -6.24 -18.25 4.86
C LYS A 69 -5.40 -17.76 3.68
N PRO A 70 -5.22 -18.57 2.63
CA PRO A 70 -4.56 -18.11 1.41
C PRO A 70 -5.33 -16.94 0.77
N MET A 71 -4.61 -15.91 0.32
CA MET A 71 -5.18 -14.85 -0.52
C MET A 71 -5.08 -15.31 -1.97
N LYS A 72 -6.22 -15.55 -2.64
CA LYS A 72 -6.22 -16.18 -3.98
C LYS A 72 -6.83 -15.30 -5.05
N ARG A 73 -6.44 -15.60 -6.30
CA ARG A 73 -7.17 -15.23 -7.51
C ARG A 73 -7.34 -16.47 -8.38
N GLY A 74 -8.58 -16.96 -8.49
CA GLY A 74 -8.83 -18.32 -8.97
C GLY A 74 -8.04 -19.34 -8.14
N GLU A 75 -7.27 -20.20 -8.81
CA GLU A 75 -6.42 -21.20 -8.14
C GLU A 75 -5.06 -20.66 -7.69
N ARG A 76 -4.67 -19.46 -8.13
CA ARG A 76 -3.36 -18.89 -7.84
C ARG A 76 -3.31 -18.37 -6.41
N ASN A 77 -2.31 -18.80 -5.64
CA ASN A 77 -2.01 -18.20 -4.34
C ASN A 77 -1.18 -16.92 -4.53
N LEU A 78 -1.65 -15.82 -3.96
CA LEU A 78 -1.00 -14.52 -3.99
C LEU A 78 -0.27 -14.20 -2.68
N GLY A 79 -0.58 -14.92 -1.60
CA GLY A 79 -0.03 -14.68 -0.26
C GLY A 79 -0.97 -15.18 0.82
N TYR A 80 -0.98 -14.51 1.97
CA TYR A 80 -1.83 -14.89 3.11
C TYR A 80 -2.68 -13.72 3.57
N PHE A 81 -3.94 -14.00 3.88
CA PHE A 81 -4.87 -13.06 4.49
C PHE A 81 -5.11 -13.49 5.94
N CYS A 82 -4.87 -12.56 6.87
CA CYS A 82 -5.15 -12.74 8.29
C CYS A 82 -6.30 -11.82 8.70
N GLN A 83 -7.42 -12.39 9.17
CA GLN A 83 -8.45 -11.61 9.83
C GLN A 83 -8.00 -11.29 11.25
N VAL A 84 -8.17 -10.03 11.67
CA VAL A 84 -7.82 -9.58 13.03
C VAL A 84 -9.08 -9.31 13.84
N SER A 85 -9.10 -9.76 15.10
CA SER A 85 -10.16 -9.50 16.08
C SER A 85 -9.72 -8.37 17.03
N PRO A 86 -10.61 -7.43 17.44
CA PRO A 86 -12.04 -7.35 17.10
C PRO A 86 -12.33 -6.82 15.68
N GLN A 87 -11.34 -6.18 15.05
CA GLN A 87 -11.50 -5.55 13.76
C GLN A 87 -10.15 -5.49 13.03
N GLY A 88 -10.20 -5.55 11.70
CA GLY A 88 -9.03 -5.36 10.86
C GLY A 88 -8.60 -6.60 10.08
N TYR A 89 -7.52 -6.44 9.33
CA TYR A 89 -6.87 -7.49 8.59
C TYR A 89 -5.39 -7.18 8.35
N ILE A 90 -4.63 -8.21 7.98
CA ILE A 90 -3.25 -8.13 7.48
C ILE A 90 -3.15 -9.01 6.23
N VAL A 91 -2.51 -8.51 5.18
CA VAL A 91 -2.13 -9.27 3.99
C VAL A 91 -0.61 -9.43 3.98
N LEU A 92 -0.14 -10.67 3.81
CA LEU A 92 1.28 -11.02 3.79
C LEU A 92 1.72 -11.50 2.42
N SER A 93 2.95 -11.17 2.05
CA SER A 93 3.57 -11.63 0.80
C SER A 93 3.75 -13.14 0.77
N LEU A 94 3.73 -13.71 -0.45
CA LEU A 94 4.03 -15.12 -0.69
C LEU A 94 5.53 -15.46 -0.53
N LEU A 95 6.43 -14.50 -0.75
CA LEU A 95 7.89 -14.71 -0.80
C LEU A 95 8.61 -13.87 0.26
N LYS A 96 9.63 -14.45 0.90
CA LYS A 96 10.46 -13.76 1.91
C LYS A 96 11.38 -12.68 1.34
N GLU A 97 11.55 -12.65 0.02
CA GLU A 97 12.25 -11.57 -0.68
C GLU A 97 11.41 -10.29 -0.78
N LEU A 98 10.08 -10.40 -0.67
CA LEU A 98 9.14 -9.28 -0.73
C LEU A 98 8.81 -8.76 0.67
N SER A 99 8.16 -7.59 0.75
CA SER A 99 7.73 -6.99 2.02
C SER A 99 6.88 -7.97 2.84
N PRO A 100 7.15 -8.17 4.14
CA PRO A 100 6.40 -9.14 4.94
C PRO A 100 4.90 -8.87 4.97
N VAL A 101 4.53 -7.63 5.26
CA VAL A 101 3.16 -7.13 5.18
C VAL A 101 3.06 -6.29 3.91
N THR A 102 2.12 -6.66 3.03
CA THR A 102 1.82 -5.91 1.80
C THR A 102 0.74 -4.88 2.03
N ASP A 103 -0.24 -5.20 2.87
CA ASP A 103 -1.34 -4.32 3.21
C ASP A 103 -1.95 -4.69 4.57
N PHE A 104 -2.56 -3.73 5.25
CA PHE A 104 -3.26 -4.00 6.50
C PHE A 104 -4.21 -2.85 6.86
N SER A 105 -5.22 -3.15 7.67
CA SER A 105 -6.07 -2.14 8.29
C SER A 105 -6.42 -2.56 9.69
N TRP A 106 -6.34 -1.62 10.65
CA TRP A 106 -6.85 -1.82 12.00
C TRP A 106 -8.27 -1.25 12.19
N GLU A 107 -8.82 -0.52 11.20
CA GLU A 107 -10.13 0.15 11.32
C GLU A 107 -11.20 -0.44 10.42
N SER A 108 -10.85 -1.31 9.48
CA SER A 108 -11.79 -1.84 8.49
C SER A 108 -11.55 -3.32 8.28
N ASN A 109 -12.63 -4.08 8.16
CA ASN A 109 -12.57 -5.46 7.75
C ASN A 109 -12.55 -5.53 6.22
N LEU A 110 -11.89 -6.55 5.70
CA LEU A 110 -11.86 -6.88 4.28
C LEU A 110 -12.42 -8.29 4.11
N ASP A 111 -13.27 -8.48 3.11
CA ASP A 111 -13.60 -9.82 2.63
C ASP A 111 -12.67 -10.15 1.46
N PRO A 112 -11.68 -11.05 1.64
CA PRO A 112 -10.69 -11.34 0.59
C PRO A 112 -11.27 -12.18 -0.56
N GLU A 113 -12.48 -12.75 -0.41
CA GLU A 113 -13.15 -13.48 -1.48
C GLU A 113 -13.86 -12.53 -2.47
N ASN A 114 -13.99 -11.24 -2.12
CA ASN A 114 -14.67 -10.29 -2.99
C ASN A 114 -13.81 -9.97 -4.22
N ASP A 115 -14.38 -10.10 -5.41
CA ASP A 115 -13.73 -9.80 -6.70
C ASP A 115 -14.02 -8.37 -7.20
N GLU A 116 -14.44 -7.51 -6.29
CA GLU A 116 -14.65 -6.08 -6.54
C GLU A 116 -14.09 -5.22 -5.39
N GLY A 117 -13.90 -3.92 -5.66
CA GLY A 117 -13.52 -2.94 -4.66
C GLY A 117 -12.09 -3.12 -4.14
N MET A 118 -11.89 -2.87 -2.84
CA MET A 118 -10.55 -2.85 -2.23
C MET A 118 -9.87 -4.22 -2.24
N ALA A 119 -10.62 -5.31 -2.03
CA ALA A 119 -10.04 -6.65 -2.04
C ALA A 119 -9.48 -6.99 -3.42
N ASP A 120 -10.22 -6.64 -4.48
CA ASP A 120 -9.78 -6.85 -5.85
C ASP A 120 -8.59 -5.96 -6.23
N LEU A 121 -8.58 -4.69 -5.80
CA LEU A 121 -7.45 -3.80 -5.99
C LEU A 121 -6.16 -4.34 -5.33
N ILE A 122 -6.26 -4.85 -4.10
CA ILE A 122 -5.11 -5.45 -3.40
C ILE A 122 -4.62 -6.69 -4.18
N LYS A 123 -5.55 -7.56 -4.62
CA LYS A 123 -5.22 -8.72 -5.46
C LYS A 123 -4.53 -8.31 -6.76
N ASP A 124 -5.05 -7.30 -7.45
CA ASP A 124 -4.47 -6.72 -8.68
C ASP A 124 -3.04 -6.24 -8.46
N CYS A 125 -2.79 -5.48 -7.40
CA CYS A 125 -1.46 -4.97 -7.08
C CYS A 125 -0.47 -6.09 -6.78
N ILE A 126 -0.88 -7.09 -5.99
CA ILE A 126 -0.02 -8.25 -5.68
C ILE A 126 0.25 -9.06 -6.95
N GLU A 127 -0.79 -9.39 -7.71
CA GLU A 127 -0.68 -10.16 -8.95
C GLU A 127 0.19 -9.44 -10.00
N HIS A 128 0.06 -8.12 -10.13
CA HIS A 128 0.90 -7.32 -11.01
C HIS A 128 2.39 -7.47 -10.67
N ASN A 129 2.73 -7.38 -9.38
CA ASN A 129 4.10 -7.55 -8.90
C ASN A 129 4.63 -8.97 -9.14
N LEU A 130 3.81 -9.99 -8.84
CA LEU A 130 4.15 -11.39 -9.08
C LEU A 130 4.36 -11.69 -10.56
N ASN A 131 3.49 -11.16 -11.45
CA ASN A 131 3.64 -11.28 -12.90
C ASN A 131 4.92 -10.61 -13.41
N ALA A 132 5.27 -9.44 -12.86
CA ALA A 132 6.50 -8.73 -13.22
C ALA A 132 7.76 -9.51 -12.82
N ILE A 133 7.71 -10.22 -11.69
CA ILE A 133 8.75 -11.15 -11.25
C ILE A 133 8.82 -12.36 -12.19
N GLU A 134 7.69 -13.01 -12.46
CA GLU A 134 7.66 -14.23 -13.28
C GLU A 134 8.16 -14.01 -14.70
N LYS A 135 7.86 -12.84 -15.26
CA LYS A 135 8.34 -12.42 -16.56
C LYS A 135 9.88 -12.36 -16.64
N GLN A 136 10.55 -12.09 -15.51
CA GLN A 136 12.01 -11.89 -15.45
C GLN A 136 12.75 -13.10 -14.87
N ALA A 137 12.19 -13.76 -13.85
CA ALA A 137 12.82 -14.87 -13.14
C ALA A 137 12.28 -16.25 -13.54
N GLY A 138 11.18 -16.32 -14.30
CA GLY A 138 10.43 -17.55 -14.54
C GLY A 138 9.43 -17.85 -13.41
N PRO A 139 8.81 -19.05 -13.38
CA PRO A 139 7.81 -19.41 -12.37
C PRO A 139 8.30 -19.14 -10.94
N ILE A 140 7.45 -18.56 -10.09
CA ILE A 140 7.81 -18.13 -8.72
C ILE A 140 8.45 -19.26 -7.91
N GLU A 141 7.93 -20.49 -8.03
CA GLU A 141 8.43 -21.67 -7.30
C GLU A 141 9.85 -22.06 -7.70
N LYS A 142 10.34 -21.50 -8.82
CA LYS A 142 11.67 -21.72 -9.37
C LYS A 142 12.54 -20.46 -9.34
N ALA A 143 12.04 -19.32 -8.89
CA ALA A 143 12.87 -18.13 -8.77
C ALA A 143 14.00 -18.36 -7.75
N THR A 144 15.16 -17.74 -7.97
CA THR A 144 16.27 -17.72 -7.01
C THR A 144 16.33 -16.38 -6.29
N THR A 145 16.90 -16.37 -5.10
CA THR A 145 17.10 -15.15 -4.30
C THR A 145 17.88 -14.11 -5.10
N GLU A 146 18.91 -14.53 -5.84
CA GLU A 146 19.75 -13.64 -6.64
C GLU A 146 18.97 -13.01 -7.81
N GLN A 147 18.09 -13.78 -8.46
CA GLN A 147 17.19 -13.25 -9.49
C GLN A 147 16.25 -12.19 -8.89
N LEU A 148 15.60 -12.49 -7.77
CA LEU A 148 14.68 -11.55 -7.14
C LEU A 148 15.38 -10.28 -6.66
N GLN A 149 16.59 -10.39 -6.09
CA GLN A 149 17.39 -9.25 -5.67
C GLN A 149 17.72 -8.27 -6.80
N SER A 150 17.82 -8.74 -8.05
CA SER A 150 18.03 -7.88 -9.22
C SER A 150 16.75 -7.20 -9.73
N ILE A 151 15.59 -7.67 -9.30
CA ILE A 151 14.27 -7.17 -9.72
C ILE A 151 13.71 -6.20 -8.67
N ILE A 152 13.86 -6.52 -7.38
CA ILE A 152 13.30 -5.74 -6.28
C ILE A 152 14.18 -4.56 -5.92
N GLN A 153 13.56 -3.43 -5.57
CA GLN A 153 14.31 -2.24 -5.15
C GLN A 153 14.85 -2.35 -3.72
N ILE A 154 14.11 -3.04 -2.84
CA ILE A 154 14.42 -3.14 -1.42
C ILE A 154 14.48 -4.64 -1.04
N PRO A 155 15.60 -5.13 -0.46
CA PRO A 155 15.67 -6.49 0.04
C PRO A 155 14.95 -6.61 1.40
N HIS A 156 13.94 -7.47 1.49
CA HIS A 156 13.09 -7.58 2.68
C HIS A 156 13.42 -8.76 3.62
N ARG A 157 14.43 -9.58 3.32
CA ARG A 157 14.78 -10.75 4.16
C ARG A 157 15.09 -10.38 5.61
N LYS A 158 15.71 -9.22 5.86
CA LYS A 158 15.97 -8.74 7.23
C LYS A 158 14.67 -8.38 7.95
N SER A 159 13.69 -7.81 7.25
CA SER A 159 12.37 -7.52 7.82
C SER A 159 11.64 -8.80 8.22
N TRP A 160 11.71 -9.84 7.39
CA TRP A 160 11.20 -11.17 7.75
C TRP A 160 11.91 -11.74 8.97
N GLN A 161 13.24 -11.74 9.00
CA GLN A 161 14.01 -12.22 10.16
C GLN A 161 13.60 -11.52 11.46
N ASN A 162 13.40 -10.20 11.43
CA ASN A 162 12.97 -9.45 12.60
C ASN A 162 11.54 -9.75 13.04
N LEU A 163 10.64 -10.12 12.11
CA LEU A 163 9.23 -10.35 12.39
C LEU A 163 8.88 -11.83 12.62
N THR A 164 9.77 -12.76 12.29
CA THR A 164 9.59 -14.21 12.50
C THR A 164 10.24 -14.69 13.81
N VAL A 165 10.77 -13.79 14.63
CA VAL A 165 11.25 -14.15 15.99
C VAL A 165 10.08 -14.55 16.89
N GLU A 166 10.36 -15.35 17.91
CA GLU A 166 9.36 -15.79 18.87
C GLU A 166 8.67 -14.59 19.54
N PRO A 167 7.35 -14.63 19.80
CA PRO A 167 6.60 -13.45 20.27
C PRO A 167 7.18 -12.78 21.53
N ILE A 168 7.70 -13.57 22.47
CA ILE A 168 8.33 -13.06 23.70
C ILE A 168 9.61 -12.28 23.36
N GLU A 169 10.47 -12.85 22.50
CA GLU A 169 11.70 -12.19 22.06
C GLU A 169 11.39 -10.93 21.24
N PHE A 170 10.31 -10.96 20.45
CA PHE A 170 9.84 -9.80 19.71
C PHE A 170 9.45 -8.65 20.64
N GLU A 171 8.63 -8.94 21.66
CA GLU A 171 8.18 -7.95 22.65
C GLU A 171 9.36 -7.31 23.38
N GLU A 172 10.37 -8.08 23.77
CA GLU A 172 11.59 -7.56 24.38
C GLU A 172 12.35 -6.60 23.44
N SER A 173 12.33 -6.89 22.13
CA SER A 173 12.99 -6.05 21.12
C SER A 173 12.30 -4.69 20.91
N LEU A 174 11.00 -4.58 21.18
CA LEU A 174 10.22 -3.35 20.94
C LEU A 174 10.73 -2.17 21.76
N GLY A 175 11.24 -2.42 22.98
CA GLY A 175 11.79 -1.38 23.85
C GLY A 175 13.06 -0.69 23.31
N SER A 176 13.65 -1.22 22.24
CA SER A 176 14.83 -0.64 21.56
C SER A 176 14.48 0.18 20.31
N ILE A 177 13.19 0.30 19.97
CA ILE A 177 12.73 1.07 18.81
C ILE A 177 12.68 2.55 19.18
N GLU A 178 13.55 3.36 18.55
CA GLU A 178 13.68 4.79 18.82
C GLU A 178 12.36 5.57 18.67
N PRO A 179 12.14 6.63 19.48
CA PRO A 179 10.93 7.44 19.45
C PRO A 179 10.67 8.11 18.10
N LEU A 180 9.39 8.40 17.84
CA LEU A 180 8.89 9.00 16.61
C LEU A 180 9.54 10.37 16.33
N ALA A 181 10.05 10.55 15.11
CA ALA A 181 10.37 11.87 14.55
C ALA A 181 9.06 12.61 14.17
N ASP A 182 9.13 13.92 13.86
CA ASP A 182 7.99 14.74 13.45
C ASP A 182 7.20 14.16 12.26
N TYR A 183 7.88 13.39 11.40
CA TYR A 183 7.28 12.46 10.45
C TYR A 183 8.08 11.15 10.44
N GLN A 184 7.39 10.02 10.53
CA GLN A 184 7.97 8.71 10.23
C GLN A 184 7.26 8.07 9.05
N GLN A 185 8.04 7.43 8.18
CA GLN A 185 7.51 6.58 7.12
C GLN A 185 6.49 5.59 7.71
N GLY A 186 5.27 5.63 7.18
CA GLY A 186 4.13 4.84 7.68
C GLY A 186 3.17 5.58 8.60
N GLN A 187 3.41 6.86 8.92
CA GLN A 187 2.40 7.71 9.55
C GLN A 187 1.35 8.18 8.54
N GLU A 188 0.09 8.23 9.00
CA GLU A 188 -1.03 8.78 8.27
C GLU A 188 -1.08 10.29 8.47
N LEU A 189 -0.89 11.05 7.39
CA LEU A 189 -0.95 12.52 7.45
C LEU A 189 -2.40 13.01 7.41
N LEU A 190 -3.21 12.42 6.53
CA LEU A 190 -4.60 12.83 6.37
C LEU A 190 -5.43 12.42 7.58
N THR A 191 -6.17 13.37 8.14
CA THR A 191 -7.19 13.12 9.17
C THR A 191 -8.60 13.07 8.58
N SER A 192 -8.78 13.64 7.38
CA SER A 192 -10.06 13.63 6.68
C SER A 192 -10.47 12.24 6.26
N ARG A 193 -11.78 12.01 6.23
CA ARG A 193 -12.43 10.82 5.71
C ARG A 193 -13.62 11.25 4.87
N TRP A 194 -13.33 11.92 3.77
CA TRP A 194 -14.36 12.43 2.88
C TRP A 194 -14.87 11.34 1.93
N HIS A 195 -16.05 11.55 1.34
CA HIS A 195 -16.62 10.63 0.36
C HIS A 195 -17.17 11.39 -0.85
N GLN A 196 -17.52 10.70 -1.93
CA GLN A 196 -17.84 11.35 -3.21
C GLN A 196 -19.33 11.77 -3.38
N PHE A 197 -20.13 11.66 -2.32
CA PHE A 197 -21.58 11.88 -2.34
C PHE A 197 -21.95 13.04 -1.42
N TYR A 198 -23.25 13.24 -1.16
CA TYR A 198 -23.73 14.35 -0.33
C TYR A 198 -23.15 14.29 1.10
N PRO A 199 -22.58 15.38 1.64
CA PRO A 199 -22.66 16.75 1.15
C PRO A 199 -21.55 17.19 0.18
N TYR A 200 -20.50 16.39 -0.02
CA TYR A 200 -19.33 16.76 -0.82
C TYR A 200 -19.65 17.02 -2.29
N ASN A 201 -20.65 16.32 -2.86
CA ASN A 201 -21.07 16.53 -4.24
C ASN A 201 -22.26 17.49 -4.41
N MET A 202 -22.64 18.24 -3.36
CA MET A 202 -23.82 19.10 -3.37
C MET A 202 -23.83 20.10 -4.54
N TRP A 203 -22.65 20.53 -5.00
CA TRP A 203 -22.48 21.48 -6.10
C TRP A 203 -21.91 20.87 -7.37
N CYS A 204 -21.75 19.55 -7.42
CA CYS A 204 -21.45 18.87 -8.67
C CYS A 204 -22.68 18.94 -9.61
N PRO A 205 -22.51 18.80 -10.94
CA PRO A 205 -23.62 18.86 -11.88
C PRO A 205 -24.74 17.85 -11.57
N THR A 206 -25.98 18.22 -11.88
CA THR A 206 -27.09 17.26 -11.91
C THR A 206 -26.89 16.26 -13.06
N PRO A 207 -27.29 14.98 -12.90
CA PRO A 207 -27.17 14.02 -13.98
C PRO A 207 -27.86 14.49 -15.27
N PRO A 208 -27.27 14.26 -16.45
CA PRO A 208 -27.89 14.65 -17.72
C PRO A 208 -29.18 13.86 -17.97
N SER A 209 -30.09 14.45 -18.74
CA SER A 209 -31.35 13.77 -19.13
C SER A 209 -31.05 12.44 -19.82
N GLY A 210 -31.68 11.36 -19.35
CA GLY A 210 -31.46 10.00 -19.86
C GLY A 210 -30.30 9.25 -19.19
N SER A 211 -29.60 9.87 -18.23
CA SER A 211 -28.65 9.14 -17.36
C SER A 211 -29.36 8.08 -16.51
N SER A 212 -28.66 6.99 -16.21
CA SER A 212 -29.10 5.97 -15.24
C SER A 212 -28.82 6.38 -13.78
N CYS A 213 -28.16 7.52 -13.53
CA CYS A 213 -27.90 8.00 -12.18
C CYS A 213 -29.22 8.35 -11.46
N THR A 214 -29.39 7.81 -10.26
CA THR A 214 -30.57 8.05 -9.41
C THR A 214 -30.34 9.11 -8.33
N GLN A 215 -29.13 9.70 -8.27
CA GLN A 215 -28.75 10.73 -7.31
C GLN A 215 -29.09 12.13 -7.82
N ALA A 216 -29.23 13.10 -6.91
CA ALA A 216 -29.50 14.49 -7.27
C ALA A 216 -28.35 15.16 -8.04
N ASN A 217 -27.11 14.75 -7.76
CA ASN A 217 -25.88 15.28 -8.34
C ASN A 217 -24.95 14.12 -8.69
N CYS A 218 -24.15 14.28 -9.74
CA CYS A 218 -23.03 13.38 -10.05
C CYS A 218 -22.07 13.31 -8.87
N THR A 219 -21.29 12.24 -8.75
CA THR A 219 -20.28 12.16 -7.69
C THR A 219 -19.14 13.15 -7.94
N VAL A 220 -18.39 13.50 -6.89
CA VAL A 220 -17.17 14.32 -7.01
C VAL A 220 -16.14 13.68 -7.95
N GLY A 221 -16.10 12.35 -7.97
CA GLY A 221 -15.05 11.57 -8.62
C GLY A 221 -13.85 11.36 -7.70
N CYS A 222 -13.25 10.17 -7.76
CA CYS A 222 -12.15 9.80 -6.86
C CYS A 222 -10.93 10.72 -7.04
N VAL A 223 -10.59 11.09 -8.26
CA VAL A 223 -9.45 11.96 -8.56
C VAL A 223 -9.63 13.36 -7.96
N GLY A 224 -10.83 13.94 -8.10
CA GLY A 224 -11.16 15.24 -7.51
C GLY A 224 -11.15 15.18 -5.99
N LEU A 225 -11.81 14.16 -5.41
CA LEU A 225 -11.88 13.97 -3.96
C LEU A 225 -10.48 13.81 -3.33
N SER A 226 -9.62 12.98 -3.92
CA SER A 226 -8.25 12.78 -3.42
C SER A 226 -7.45 14.07 -3.41
N ALA A 227 -7.57 14.89 -4.47
CA ALA A 227 -6.93 16.21 -4.50
C ALA A 227 -7.48 17.14 -3.41
N CYS A 228 -8.79 17.11 -3.16
CA CYS A 228 -9.42 17.91 -2.10
C CYS A 228 -8.95 17.53 -0.70
N GLU A 229 -8.81 16.24 -0.39
CA GLU A 229 -8.31 15.80 0.92
C GLU A 229 -6.86 16.23 1.15
N ILE A 230 -6.02 16.20 0.11
CA ILE A 230 -4.65 16.75 0.17
C ILE A 230 -4.69 18.26 0.41
N MET A 231 -5.55 19.01 -0.29
CA MET A 231 -5.67 20.45 -0.11
C MET A 231 -6.17 20.83 1.29
N ARG A 232 -7.13 20.06 1.84
CA ARG A 232 -7.61 20.23 3.21
C ARG A 232 -6.52 19.96 4.24
N TYR A 233 -5.66 18.97 4.03
CA TYR A 233 -4.54 18.74 4.95
C TYR A 233 -3.65 19.97 5.11
N TRP A 234 -3.36 20.66 4.01
CA TRP A 234 -2.57 21.90 4.02
C TRP A 234 -3.36 23.16 4.37
N ASN A 235 -4.70 23.11 4.35
CA ASN A 235 -5.58 24.28 4.40
C ASN A 235 -5.13 25.37 3.41
N TRP A 236 -4.80 24.96 2.19
CA TRP A 236 -4.24 25.82 1.15
C TRP A 236 -4.89 25.53 -0.21
N PRO A 237 -5.22 26.56 -1.02
CA PRO A 237 -4.93 27.99 -0.83
C PRO A 237 -6.01 28.76 -0.06
N PRO A 238 -5.84 30.04 0.29
CA PRO A 238 -6.94 30.88 0.75
C PRO A 238 -8.04 31.04 -0.32
N TYR A 239 -7.66 31.08 -1.59
CA TYR A 239 -8.50 31.13 -2.79
C TYR A 239 -7.62 30.84 -4.01
N GLY A 240 -8.23 30.45 -5.13
CA GLY A 240 -7.55 30.22 -6.40
C GLY A 240 -6.94 31.47 -7.05
N THR A 241 -6.42 31.31 -8.26
CA THR A 241 -5.70 32.38 -9.00
C THR A 241 -6.58 33.12 -10.01
N VAL A 242 -7.59 32.46 -10.55
CA VAL A 242 -8.46 32.97 -11.63
C VAL A 242 -9.93 32.67 -11.32
N ALA A 243 -10.86 33.38 -11.97
CA ALA A 243 -12.28 33.07 -11.86
C ALA A 243 -12.59 31.68 -12.47
N PRO A 244 -13.52 30.90 -11.89
CA PRO A 244 -14.33 31.22 -10.71
C PRO A 244 -13.60 31.01 -9.37
N TYR A 245 -12.45 30.34 -9.35
CA TYR A 245 -11.75 29.88 -8.14
C TYR A 245 -11.17 30.99 -7.25
N ASN A 246 -11.05 32.23 -7.74
CA ASN A 246 -10.38 33.32 -7.02
C ASN A 246 -11.26 34.04 -5.99
N ASN A 247 -12.56 33.72 -5.91
CA ASN A 247 -13.48 34.30 -4.94
C ASN A 247 -14.78 33.45 -4.79
N PRO A 248 -15.27 33.19 -3.57
CA PRO A 248 -14.77 33.66 -2.27
C PRO A 248 -13.56 32.87 -1.75
N PRO A 249 -12.95 33.29 -0.63
CA PRO A 249 -11.95 32.48 0.06
C PRO A 249 -12.52 31.16 0.60
N TYR A 250 -11.74 30.08 0.49
CA TYR A 250 -12.08 28.79 1.07
C TYR A 250 -12.18 28.88 2.59
N ALA A 251 -13.33 28.51 3.13
CA ALA A 251 -13.59 28.48 4.56
C ALA A 251 -13.01 27.19 5.20
N TRP A 252 -11.69 27.03 5.20
CA TRP A 252 -11.00 25.84 5.72
C TRP A 252 -11.43 25.43 7.14
N TRP A 253 -11.71 26.41 8.00
CA TRP A 253 -12.23 26.17 9.36
C TRP A 253 -13.62 25.49 9.39
N ASN A 254 -14.37 25.54 8.29
CA ASN A 254 -15.65 24.85 8.10
C ASN A 254 -15.51 23.51 7.34
N MET A 255 -14.29 23.02 7.12
CA MET A 255 -14.01 21.75 6.42
C MET A 255 -13.47 20.69 7.41
N PRO A 256 -14.31 20.11 8.27
CA PRO A 256 -13.91 19.12 9.27
C PRO A 256 -13.45 17.81 8.62
N ASP A 257 -12.88 16.91 9.43
CA ASP A 257 -12.47 15.59 8.96
C ASP A 257 -13.61 14.76 8.37
N LYS A 258 -14.84 14.99 8.83
CA LYS A 258 -16.06 14.34 8.32
C LYS A 258 -17.19 15.35 8.27
N ALA A 259 -17.86 15.42 7.12
CA ALA A 259 -19.13 16.09 6.95
C ALA A 259 -20.25 15.07 6.76
N TYR A 260 -21.43 15.38 7.29
CA TYR A 260 -22.63 14.54 7.27
C TYR A 260 -23.79 15.31 6.66
N SER A 261 -24.86 14.60 6.32
CA SER A 261 -26.09 15.24 5.85
C SER A 261 -26.71 16.19 6.87
N SER A 262 -26.55 15.86 8.16
CA SER A 262 -26.97 16.63 9.33
C SER A 262 -26.01 17.77 9.71
N SER A 263 -24.84 17.89 9.08
CA SER A 263 -23.90 18.96 9.37
C SER A 263 -24.51 20.35 9.08
N PRO A 264 -24.05 21.42 9.78
CA PRO A 264 -24.47 22.79 9.50
C PRO A 264 -24.31 23.16 8.03
N ILE A 265 -25.17 24.03 7.52
CA ILE A 265 -25.13 24.43 6.10
C ILE A 265 -23.76 25.03 5.72
N SER A 266 -23.12 25.76 6.64
CA SER A 266 -21.77 26.32 6.43
C SER A 266 -20.70 25.26 6.19
N VAL A 267 -20.80 24.12 6.87
CA VAL A 267 -19.89 22.97 6.67
C VAL A 267 -20.16 22.33 5.31
N LYS A 268 -21.43 22.05 5.01
CA LYS A 268 -21.81 21.38 3.77
C LYS A 268 -21.45 22.20 2.54
N VAL A 269 -21.66 23.52 2.61
CA VAL A 269 -21.27 24.48 1.59
C VAL A 269 -19.76 24.51 1.40
N ALA A 270 -18.98 24.63 2.49
CA ALA A 270 -17.52 24.71 2.39
C ALA A 270 -16.90 23.46 1.75
N VAL A 271 -17.31 22.25 2.17
CA VAL A 271 -16.76 21.02 1.57
C VAL A 271 -17.24 20.82 0.13
N ALA A 272 -18.48 21.22 -0.20
CA ALA A 272 -19.01 21.13 -1.55
C ALA A 272 -18.30 22.09 -2.51
N GLU A 273 -18.01 23.31 -2.06
CA GLU A 273 -17.27 24.34 -2.81
C GLU A 273 -15.93 23.83 -3.29
N LEU A 274 -15.09 23.37 -2.35
CA LEU A 274 -13.79 22.82 -2.69
C LEU A 274 -13.92 21.63 -3.65
N CYS A 275 -14.82 20.68 -3.33
CA CYS A 275 -15.00 19.48 -4.13
C CYS A 275 -15.44 19.76 -5.56
N SER A 276 -16.43 20.64 -5.77
CA SER A 276 -16.90 20.99 -7.11
C SER A 276 -15.84 21.75 -7.89
N GLU A 277 -15.19 22.73 -7.27
CA GLU A 277 -14.20 23.56 -7.97
C GLU A 277 -12.97 22.78 -8.40
N VAL A 278 -12.46 21.89 -7.53
CA VAL A 278 -11.34 21.03 -7.88
C VAL A 278 -11.73 20.03 -8.96
N ALA A 279 -12.92 19.41 -8.87
CA ALA A 279 -13.40 18.49 -9.89
C ALA A 279 -13.59 19.18 -11.26
N ASP A 280 -14.08 20.42 -11.29
CA ASP A 280 -14.20 21.22 -12.50
C ASP A 280 -12.83 21.64 -13.07
N ALA A 281 -11.91 22.07 -12.20
CA ALA A 281 -10.57 22.50 -12.59
C ALA A 281 -9.74 21.39 -13.25
N ILE A 282 -9.98 20.14 -12.85
CA ILE A 282 -9.35 18.96 -13.47
C ILE A 282 -10.15 18.42 -14.66
N LEU A 283 -11.13 19.17 -15.16
CA LEU A 283 -11.99 18.81 -16.29
C LEU A 283 -12.60 17.42 -16.10
N SER A 284 -13.23 17.18 -14.96
CA SER A 284 -13.88 15.90 -14.68
C SER A 284 -15.02 15.61 -15.66
N ASP A 285 -15.06 14.39 -16.16
CA ASP A 285 -16.16 13.88 -16.94
C ASP A 285 -17.22 13.34 -15.97
N TYR A 286 -18.25 14.14 -15.71
CA TYR A 286 -19.31 13.84 -14.73
C TYR A 286 -20.35 12.84 -15.26
N CYS A 287 -20.83 11.95 -14.39
CA CYS A 287 -21.88 10.96 -14.69
C CYS A 287 -21.60 10.12 -15.97
N ILE A 288 -20.36 9.68 -16.17
CA ILE A 288 -19.95 8.87 -17.33
C ILE A 288 -20.55 7.45 -17.32
N SER A 289 -20.84 6.93 -16.14
CA SER A 289 -21.48 5.63 -15.94
C SER A 289 -22.25 5.69 -14.63
N GLU A 290 -23.59 5.57 -14.70
CA GLU A 290 -24.46 5.90 -13.57
C GLU A 290 -24.12 7.28 -13.01
N CYS A 291 -23.78 7.38 -11.73
CA CYS A 291 -23.40 8.62 -11.08
C CYS A 291 -21.88 8.89 -11.08
N ALA A 292 -21.07 7.98 -11.63
CA ALA A 292 -19.62 8.02 -11.53
C ALA A 292 -19.01 9.18 -12.32
N THR A 293 -17.94 9.76 -11.78
CA THR A 293 -17.19 10.87 -12.35
C THR A 293 -15.71 10.49 -12.48
N GLY A 294 -15.11 10.75 -13.65
CA GLY A 294 -13.73 10.38 -13.97
C GLY A 294 -12.85 11.56 -14.34
N SER A 295 -11.55 11.46 -14.06
CA SER A 295 -10.53 12.40 -14.57
C SER A 295 -9.15 11.73 -14.60
N ASN A 296 -8.10 12.45 -15.00
CA ASN A 296 -6.72 11.96 -15.09
C ASN A 296 -5.79 12.71 -14.13
N PHE A 297 -4.84 11.98 -13.52
CA PHE A 297 -3.84 12.55 -12.60
C PHE A 297 -3.03 13.72 -13.19
N THR A 298 -2.73 13.69 -14.49
CA THR A 298 -2.02 14.79 -15.17
C THR A 298 -2.80 16.10 -15.10
N ARG A 299 -4.14 16.03 -15.14
CA ARG A 299 -5.00 17.21 -15.01
C ARG A 299 -4.98 17.77 -13.59
N VAL A 300 -4.85 16.91 -12.57
CA VAL A 300 -4.66 17.33 -11.18
C VAL A 300 -3.41 18.19 -11.06
N LYS A 301 -2.26 17.68 -11.51
CA LYS A 301 -0.99 18.42 -11.47
C LYS A 301 -1.11 19.79 -12.12
N ASN A 302 -1.66 19.84 -13.34
CA ASN A 302 -1.82 21.10 -14.06
C ASN A 302 -2.76 22.07 -13.34
N ALA A 303 -3.87 21.58 -12.78
CA ALA A 303 -4.86 22.40 -12.10
C ALA A 303 -4.33 22.98 -10.77
N ILE A 304 -3.65 22.17 -9.96
CA ILE A 304 -3.12 22.65 -8.66
C ILE A 304 -2.06 23.73 -8.84
N GLU A 305 -1.23 23.63 -9.89
CA GLU A 305 -0.24 24.65 -10.25
C GLU A 305 -0.90 25.90 -10.83
N ALA A 306 -1.76 25.74 -11.83
CA ALA A 306 -2.34 26.87 -12.55
C ALA A 306 -3.36 27.64 -11.73
N TYR A 307 -4.21 26.93 -10.97
CA TYR A 307 -5.41 27.49 -10.37
C TYR A 307 -5.36 27.57 -8.84
N PHE A 308 -4.64 26.66 -8.17
CA PHE A 308 -4.68 26.54 -6.70
C PHE A 308 -3.37 26.89 -5.98
N ARG A 309 -2.45 27.60 -6.65
CA ARG A 309 -1.23 28.18 -6.03
C ARG A 309 -0.28 27.15 -5.42
N TYR A 310 -0.26 25.92 -5.92
CA TYR A 310 0.75 24.93 -5.52
C TYR A 310 2.01 25.13 -6.36
N GLY A 311 3.17 25.10 -5.70
CA GLY A 311 4.46 25.06 -6.37
C GLY A 311 4.94 23.63 -6.54
N THR A 312 5.55 23.32 -7.69
CA THR A 312 6.35 22.11 -7.87
C THR A 312 7.82 22.49 -7.81
N ALA A 313 8.49 22.02 -6.76
CA ALA A 313 9.95 22.08 -6.66
C ALA A 313 10.60 21.04 -7.59
#